data_AF-A0A1V6NWX0-F1
#
_entry.id   AF-A0A1V6NWX0-F1
#
_cell.length_a   1.000
_cell.length_b   1.000
_cell.length_c   1.000
_cell.angle_alpha   90.00
_cell.angle_beta   90.00
_cell.angle_gamma   90.00
#
_symmetry.space_group_name_H-M   'P 1'
#
loop_
_entity.id
_entity.type
_entity.pdbx_description
1 polymer ?
#
loop_
_entity_poly.entity_id
_entity_poly.type
_entity_poly.pdbx_seq_one_letter_code
_entity_poly.pdbx_strand_id
1 'polypeptide(L)'
;MGDQGEHIRERIMNQIPDTIRDFLQQAASTPIRILGDTPNSLLISGDYLGSIRPFVSKTQSSIRDCCPDAQTRFLTVNIYPGNHAYFVLDLNNVDYVYETAHTDMTAIPVYVLRLSKKKINC
;
A
#
# COMPACT_ATOMS: atom_id res chain seq x y z
N MET A 1 -26.15 -5.20 -6.98
CA MET A 1 -25.12 -4.18 -6.67
C MET A 1 -23.74 -4.75 -6.32
N GLY A 2 -23.53 -6.08 -6.23
CA GLY A 2 -22.21 -6.65 -5.92
C GLY A 2 -21.21 -6.69 -7.09
N ASP A 3 -21.70 -6.80 -8.33
CA ASP A 3 -20.89 -7.08 -9.52
C ASP A 3 -19.95 -5.92 -9.93
N GLN A 4 -20.44 -4.69 -9.93
CA GLN A 4 -19.62 -3.51 -10.30
C GLN A 4 -18.52 -3.18 -9.29
N GLY A 5 -18.74 -3.46 -8.01
CA GLY A 5 -17.76 -3.20 -6.95
C GLY A 5 -16.54 -4.12 -7.07
N GLU A 6 -16.79 -5.40 -7.34
CA GLU A 6 -15.75 -6.40 -7.54
C GLU A 6 -14.93 -6.14 -8.82
N HIS A 7 -15.59 -5.78 -9.93
CA HIS A 7 -14.85 -5.42 -11.15
C HIS A 7 -13.93 -4.21 -10.97
N ILE A 8 -14.36 -3.20 -10.20
CA ILE A 8 -13.50 -2.04 -9.90
C ILE A 8 -12.34 -2.45 -8.99
N ARG A 9 -12.62 -3.26 -7.97
CA ARG A 9 -11.60 -3.79 -7.06
C ARG A 9 -10.55 -4.59 -7.81
N GLU A 10 -10.96 -5.52 -8.67
CA GLU A 10 -10.09 -6.35 -9.49
C GLU A 10 -9.23 -5.49 -10.42
N ARG A 11 -9.84 -4.51 -11.11
CA ARG A 11 -9.10 -3.59 -11.98
C ARG A 11 -8.01 -2.83 -11.22
N ILE A 12 -8.32 -2.31 -10.02
CA ILE A 12 -7.34 -1.62 -9.18
C ILE A 12 -6.23 -2.58 -8.74
N MET A 13 -6.58 -3.80 -8.32
CA MET A 13 -5.61 -4.82 -7.93
C MET A 13 -4.65 -5.20 -9.07
N ASN A 14 -5.14 -5.18 -10.31
CA ASN A 14 -4.33 -5.46 -11.51
C ASN A 14 -3.39 -4.31 -11.90
N GLN A 15 -3.63 -3.09 -11.42
CA GLN A 15 -2.75 -1.93 -11.67
C GLN A 15 -1.59 -1.82 -10.68
N ILE A 16 -1.71 -2.44 -9.49
CA ILE A 16 -0.67 -2.39 -8.46
C ILE A 16 0.70 -2.85 -8.97
N PRO A 17 0.83 -4.00 -9.68
CA PRO A 17 2.14 -4.48 -10.13
C PRO A 17 2.87 -3.49 -11.03
N ASP A 18 2.17 -2.96 -12.03
CA ASP A 18 2.78 -2.03 -12.98
C ASP A 18 3.14 -0.71 -12.29
N THR A 19 2.25 -0.18 -11.44
CA THR A 19 2.51 1.05 -10.67
C THR A 19 3.73 0.91 -9.76
N ILE A 20 3.85 -0.21 -9.07
CA ILE A 20 4.99 -0.48 -8.17
C ILE A 20 6.28 -0.64 -8.96
N ARG A 21 6.24 -1.39 -10.07
CA ARG A 21 7.42 -1.56 -10.93
C ARG A 21 7.91 -0.22 -11.47
N ASP A 22 7.03 0.59 -12.03
CA ASP A 22 7.37 1.90 -12.61
C ASP A 22 7.90 2.86 -11.55
N PHE A 23 7.35 2.80 -10.33
CA PHE A 23 7.82 3.56 -9.18
C PHE A 23 9.22 3.10 -8.73
N LEU A 24 9.45 1.80 -8.55
CA LEU A 24 10.73 1.28 -8.08
C LEU A 24 11.87 1.45 -9.08
N GLN A 25 11.57 1.52 -10.38
CA GLN A 25 12.56 1.90 -11.40
C GLN A 25 13.08 3.34 -11.22
N GLN A 26 12.30 4.21 -10.58
CA GLN A 26 12.63 5.62 -10.34
C GLN A 26 13.12 5.86 -8.91
N ALA A 27 12.71 5.03 -7.95
CA ALA A 27 13.06 5.18 -6.56
C ALA A 27 14.52 4.73 -6.31
N ALA A 28 15.27 5.53 -5.54
CA ALA A 28 16.59 5.15 -5.07
C ALA A 28 16.52 3.96 -4.10
N SER A 29 17.61 3.20 -3.98
CA SER A 29 17.76 2.03 -3.09
C SER A 29 17.69 2.35 -1.58
N THR A 30 17.25 3.54 -1.19
CA THR A 30 17.14 3.99 0.20
C THR A 30 15.92 3.38 0.90
N PRO A 31 15.90 3.32 2.24
CA PRO A 31 14.68 3.01 2.98
C PRO A 31 13.55 3.98 2.60
N ILE A 32 12.35 3.45 2.34
CA ILE A 32 11.16 4.26 2.03
C ILE A 32 9.94 3.69 2.75
N ARG A 33 8.89 4.51 2.84
CA ARG A 33 7.58 4.14 3.39
C ARG A 33 6.49 4.35 2.34
N ILE A 34 5.67 3.34 2.13
CA ILE A 34 4.50 3.41 1.25
C ILE A 34 3.25 3.52 2.12
N LEU A 35 2.50 4.60 1.93
CA LEU A 35 1.16 4.78 2.48
C LEU A 35 0.14 4.39 1.41
N GLY A 36 -0.49 3.24 1.57
CA GLY A 36 -1.58 2.82 0.71
C GLY A 36 -2.87 3.52 1.09
N ASP A 37 -3.38 4.37 0.21
CA ASP A 37 -4.64 5.10 0.39
C ASP A 37 -5.78 4.35 -0.32
N THR A 38 -6.66 3.71 0.46
CA THR A 38 -7.69 2.78 -0.02
C THR A 38 -9.11 3.28 0.31
N PRO A 39 -9.94 3.62 -0.68
CA PRO A 39 -11.34 3.98 -0.45
C PRO A 39 -12.09 2.85 0.27
N ASN A 40 -12.85 3.17 1.33
CA ASN A 40 -13.63 2.16 2.07
C ASN A 40 -14.64 1.41 1.20
N SER A 41 -15.10 2.04 0.12
CA SER A 41 -15.99 1.44 -0.86
C SER A 41 -15.35 0.34 -1.73
N LEU A 42 -14.06 0.03 -1.52
CA LEU A 42 -13.37 -1.15 -2.05
C LEU A 42 -13.21 -2.25 -0.99
N LEU A 43 -13.59 -1.99 0.25
CA LEU A 43 -13.40 -2.85 1.40
C LEU A 43 -14.73 -3.42 1.87
N ILE A 44 -14.66 -4.52 2.62
CA ILE A 44 -15.83 -5.16 3.22
C ILE A 44 -16.20 -4.39 4.48
N SER A 45 -17.39 -3.80 4.49
CA SER A 45 -17.92 -3.15 5.69
C SER A 45 -18.04 -4.17 6.82
N GLY A 46 -17.48 -3.86 7.99
CA GLY A 46 -17.41 -4.77 9.14
C GLY A 46 -16.16 -5.66 9.16
N ASP A 47 -15.41 -5.75 8.05
CA ASP A 47 -14.11 -6.43 7.98
C ASP A 47 -13.09 -5.63 7.14
N TYR A 48 -12.82 -4.40 7.56
CA TYR A 48 -11.85 -3.54 6.88
C TYR A 48 -10.43 -4.11 6.94
N LEU A 49 -10.04 -4.71 8.07
CA LEU A 49 -8.70 -5.27 8.26
C LEU A 49 -8.47 -6.52 7.41
N GLY A 50 -9.45 -7.43 7.34
CA GLY A 50 -9.36 -8.60 6.46
C GLY A 50 -9.39 -8.17 4.99
N SER A 51 -10.27 -7.25 4.62
CA SER A 51 -10.44 -6.85 3.22
C SER A 51 -9.34 -5.95 2.64
N ILE A 52 -8.52 -5.29 3.49
CA ILE A 52 -7.34 -4.52 3.06
C ILE A 52 -6.09 -5.39 2.84
N ARG A 53 -5.97 -6.53 3.55
CA ARG A 53 -4.81 -7.44 3.44
C ARG A 53 -4.47 -7.83 2.00
N PRO A 54 -5.42 -8.16 1.10
CA PRO A 54 -5.10 -8.48 -0.28
C PRO A 54 -4.33 -7.36 -1.01
N PHE A 55 -4.65 -6.09 -0.76
CA PHE A 55 -3.92 -4.96 -1.35
C PHE A 55 -2.49 -4.87 -0.82
N VAL A 56 -2.32 -5.07 0.50
CA VAL A 56 -0.99 -5.12 1.13
C VAL A 56 -0.17 -6.27 0.54
N SER A 57 -0.72 -7.48 0.50
CA SER A 57 -0.03 -8.66 -0.04
C SER A 57 0.33 -8.51 -1.51
N LYS A 58 -0.56 -7.93 -2.32
CA LYS A 58 -0.29 -7.64 -3.73
C LYS A 58 0.84 -6.62 -3.88
N THR A 59 0.84 -5.56 -3.07
CA THR A 59 1.91 -4.57 -3.05
C THR A 59 3.26 -5.21 -2.68
N GLN A 60 3.29 -6.01 -1.61
CA GLN A 60 4.50 -6.74 -1.19
C GLN A 60 5.00 -7.72 -2.25
N SER A 61 4.11 -8.49 -2.90
CA SER A 61 4.51 -9.40 -3.97
C SER A 61 5.10 -8.63 -5.14
N SER A 62 4.47 -7.53 -5.56
CA SER A 62 4.97 -6.71 -6.67
C SER A 62 6.33 -6.09 -6.38
N ILE A 63 6.59 -5.68 -5.14
CA ILE A 63 7.91 -5.22 -4.71
C ILE A 63 8.92 -6.35 -4.84
N ARG A 64 8.63 -7.53 -4.28
CA ARG A 64 9.53 -8.69 -4.31
C ARG A 64 9.83 -9.16 -5.73
N ASP A 65 8.85 -9.11 -6.63
CA ASP A 65 9.04 -9.48 -8.03
C ASP A 65 9.99 -8.51 -8.76
N CYS A 66 10.01 -7.23 -8.37
CA CYS A 66 10.90 -6.22 -8.95
C CYS A 66 12.27 -6.14 -8.27
N CYS A 67 12.30 -6.37 -6.95
CA CYS A 67 13.47 -6.25 -6.09
C CYS A 67 13.47 -7.41 -5.08
N PRO A 68 13.97 -8.59 -5.47
CA PRO A 68 13.92 -9.81 -4.63
C PRO A 68 14.60 -9.65 -3.27
N ASP A 69 15.63 -8.83 -3.19
CA ASP A 69 16.40 -8.58 -1.96
C ASP A 69 15.74 -7.52 -1.05
N ALA A 70 14.69 -6.85 -1.52
CA ALA A 70 14.05 -5.79 -0.77
C ALA A 70 13.21 -6.34 0.39
N GLN A 71 13.45 -5.83 1.58
CA GLN A 71 12.73 -6.25 2.78
C GLN A 71 11.49 -5.38 2.96
N THR A 72 10.32 -6.01 3.08
CA THR A 72 9.06 -5.30 3.32
C THR A 72 8.52 -5.58 4.71
N ARG A 73 8.01 -4.55 5.38
CA ARG A 73 7.38 -4.68 6.69
C ARG A 73 6.03 -3.97 6.72
N PHE A 74 4.96 -4.75 6.82
CA PHE A 74 3.62 -4.20 7.03
C PHE A 74 3.49 -3.72 8.48
N LEU A 75 3.20 -2.43 8.65
CA LEU A 75 3.23 -1.78 9.95
C LEU A 75 1.86 -1.74 10.62
N THR A 76 0.90 -1.10 9.94
CA THR A 76 -0.39 -0.80 10.53
C THR A 76 -1.44 -0.52 9.47
N VAL A 77 -2.70 -0.56 9.91
CA VAL A 77 -3.84 -0.05 9.16
C VAL A 77 -4.58 0.96 10.03
N ASN A 78 -4.87 2.12 9.46
CA ASN A 78 -5.74 3.11 10.07
C ASN A 78 -7.02 3.24 9.26
N ILE A 79 -8.18 3.15 9.90
CA ILE A 79 -9.48 3.11 9.23
C ILE A 79 -10.27 4.35 9.63
N TYR A 80 -10.74 5.10 8.63
CA TYR A 80 -11.68 6.20 8.82
C TYR A 80 -13.02 5.80 8.17
N PRO A 81 -13.94 5.18 8.93
CA PRO A 81 -15.17 4.61 8.38
C PRO A 81 -15.97 5.61 7.56
N GLY A 82 -16.49 5.16 6.42
CA GLY A 82 -17.24 5.99 5.48
C GLY A 82 -16.37 6.84 4.55
N ASN A 83 -15.04 6.80 4.70
CA ASN A 83 -14.10 7.53 3.88
C ASN A 83 -13.04 6.57 3.31
N HIS A 84 -11.89 6.47 3.96
CA HIS A 84 -10.71 5.78 3.45
C HIS A 84 -10.07 4.94 4.56
N ALA A 85 -9.39 3.87 4.17
CA ALA A 85 -8.51 3.10 5.01
C ALA A 85 -7.10 3.21 4.47
N TYR A 86 -6.14 3.30 5.38
CA TYR A 86 -4.75 3.50 5.08
C TYR A 86 -3.96 2.31 5.57
N PHE A 87 -3.09 1.75 4.73
CA PHE A 87 -2.08 0.80 5.19
C PHE A 87 -0.69 1.41 5.08
N VAL A 88 0.21 1.03 5.99
CA VAL A 88 1.61 1.46 5.95
C VAL A 88 2.50 0.26 5.70
N LEU A 89 3.35 0.37 4.68
CA LEU A 89 4.32 -0.64 4.29
C LEU A 89 5.70 -0.01 4.20
N ASP A 90 6.63 -0.48 5.02
CA ASP A 90 8.03 -0.08 4.96
C ASP A 90 8.80 -0.95 3.97
N LEU A 91 9.73 -0.33 3.25
CA LEU A 91 10.67 -0.97 2.35
C LEU A 91 12.10 -0.64 2.80
N ASN A 92 12.89 -1.67 3.07
CA ASN A 92 14.28 -1.58 3.54
C ASN A 92 14.49 -0.75 4.82
N ASN A 93 13.41 -0.34 5.50
CA ASN A 93 13.44 0.34 6.79
C ASN A 93 13.41 -0.68 7.93
N VAL A 94 14.41 -1.57 7.95
CA VAL A 94 14.46 -2.74 8.84
C VAL A 94 14.86 -2.37 10.26
N ASP A 95 15.59 -1.27 10.42
CA ASP A 95 16.09 -0.78 11.70
C ASP A 95 15.04 0.02 12.50
N TYR A 96 13.82 0.15 11.96
CA TYR A 96 12.74 0.86 12.64
C TYR A 96 12.22 0.06 13.85
N VAL A 97 12.50 0.58 15.03
CA VAL A 97 12.09 0.02 16.33
C VAL A 97 10.90 0.82 16.86
N TYR A 98 9.76 0.16 17.06
CA TYR A 98 8.51 0.81 17.46
C TYR A 98 8.60 1.42 18.85
N GLU A 99 9.29 0.73 19.75
CA GLU A 99 9.47 1.10 21.14
C GLU A 99 10.20 2.44 21.28
N THR A 100 11.09 2.75 20.33
CA THR A 100 11.89 3.98 20.30
C THR A 100 11.52 4.92 19.15
N ALA A 101 10.46 4.62 18.39
CA ALA A 101 10.06 5.40 17.22
C ALA A 101 9.78 6.87 17.54
N HIS A 102 9.33 7.16 18.76
CA HIS A 102 9.08 8.52 19.24
C HIS A 102 10.35 9.36 19.44
N THR A 103 11.52 8.72 19.48
CA THR A 103 12.84 9.38 19.56
C THR A 103 13.64 9.32 18.26
N ASP A 104 13.17 8.54 17.28
CA ASP A 104 13.83 8.40 15.98
C ASP A 104 13.51 9.61 15.09
N MET A 105 14.55 10.36 14.73
CA MET A 105 14.46 11.53 13.84
C MET A 105 14.93 11.23 12.41
N THR A 106 15.18 9.96 12.09
CA THR A 106 15.64 9.54 10.76
C THR A 106 14.58 9.88 9.72
N ALA A 107 14.95 10.74 8.77
CA ALA A 107 14.05 11.11 7.68
C ALA A 107 13.90 9.95 6.70
N ILE A 108 12.67 9.45 6.54
CA ILE A 108 12.34 8.39 5.59
C ILE A 108 11.36 8.97 4.57
N PRO A 109 11.67 8.90 3.26
CA PRO A 109 10.74 9.32 2.21
C PRO A 109 9.43 8.53 2.29
N VAL A 110 8.31 9.26 2.28
CA VAL A 110 6.96 8.66 2.26
C VAL A 110 6.32 8.87 0.89
N TYR A 111 5.86 7.79 0.28
CA TYR A 111 5.15 7.80 -1.00
C TYR A 111 3.72 7.29 -0.81
N VAL A 112 2.77 7.88 -1.52
CA VAL A 112 1.36 7.50 -1.43
C VAL A 112 0.98 6.62 -2.62
N LEU A 113 0.61 5.38 -2.35
CA LEU A 113 -0.05 4.52 -3.34
C LEU A 113 -1.55 4.80 -3.27
N ARG A 114 -2.02 5.69 -4.12
CA ARG A 114 -3.43 6.08 -4.16
C ARG A 114 -4.25 5.10 -4.99
N LEU A 115 -5.06 4.28 -4.32
CA LEU A 115 -6.02 3.41 -4.98
C LEU A 115 -7.28 4.21 -5.29
N SER A 116 -7.58 4.42 -6.57
CA SER A 116 -8.70 5.26 -6.96
C SER A 116 -9.63 4.57 -7.93
N LYS A 117 -10.93 4.86 -7.81
CA LYS A 117 -11.95 4.39 -8.75
C LYS A 117 -11.94 5.16 -10.08
N LYS A 118 -11.20 6.28 -10.17
CA LYS A 118 -11.18 7.10 -11.38
C LYS A 118 -10.39 6.37 -12.47
N LYS A 119 -10.96 6.31 -13.68
CA LYS A 119 -10.17 6.01 -14.87
C LYS A 119 -9.05 7.06 -14.94
N ILE A 120 -7.80 6.63 -15.01
CA ILE A 120 -6.78 7.43 -15.66
C ILE A 120 -7.24 7.47 -17.13
N ASN A 121 -7.85 8.58 -17.54
CA ASN A 121 -8.04 8.84 -18.96
C ASN A 121 -6.64 9.16 -19.48
N CYS A 122 -6.05 8.19 -20.18
CA CYS A 122 -4.89 8.43 -21.04
C CYS A 122 -5.38 9.06 -22.34
#